data_AF-A0A944EKP5-F1
#
_entry.id   AF-A0A944EKP5-F1
#
_cell.length_a   1.000
_cell.length_b   1.000
_cell.length_c   1.000
_cell.angle_alpha   90.00
_cell.angle_beta   90.00
_cell.angle_gamma   90.00
#
_symmetry.space_group_name_H-M   'P 1'
#
loop_
_entity.id
_entity.type
_entity.pdbx_description
1 polymer ?
#
loop_
_entity_poly.entity_id
_entity_poly.type
_entity_poly.pdbx_seq_one_letter_code
_entity_poly.pdbx_strand_id
1 'polypeptide(L)' 'MGLLQGLQLCVTDIHTAHAELTDRGVEASNVQHLGANGWEDGSDDTWNSFMFFKDPDGNGWVVQQAPAPLADR' A
#
# COMPACT_ATOMS: atom_id res chain seq x y z
N MET A 1 4.65 19.17 -16.07
CA MET A 1 3.94 19.12 -14.79
C MET A 1 4.11 17.71 -14.27
N GLY A 2 5.14 17.49 -13.45
CA GLY A 2 5.60 16.14 -13.11
C GLY A 2 4.72 15.53 -12.03
N LEU A 3 3.82 14.62 -12.41
CA LEU A 3 3.39 13.60 -11.45
C LEU A 3 4.65 12.80 -11.11
N LEU A 4 5.08 12.82 -9.85
CA LEU A 4 6.00 11.82 -9.35
C LEU A 4 5.25 10.48 -9.35
N GLN A 5 5.25 9.81 -10.51
CA GLN A 5 4.73 8.45 -10.62
C GLN A 5 5.80 7.50 -10.07
N GLY A 6 5.58 6.99 -8.86
CA GLY A 6 6.45 5.94 -8.30
C GLY A 6 6.95 6.17 -6.88
N LEU A 7 6.24 6.93 -6.04
CA LEU A 7 6.53 6.95 -4.61
C LEU A 7 6.00 5.66 -3.98
N GLN A 8 6.93 4.75 -3.65
CA GLN A 8 6.63 3.47 -3.01
C GLN A 8 6.97 3.51 -1.53
N LEU A 9 5.98 3.26 -0.68
CA LEU A 9 6.13 3.11 0.76
C LEU A 9 6.08 1.62 1.11
N CYS A 10 7.06 1.13 1.87
CA CYS A 10 7.09 -0.25 2.35
C CYS A 10 6.66 -0.26 3.83
N VAL A 11 5.60 -1.01 4.16
CA VAL A 11 5.04 -1.08 5.53
C VAL A 11 5.01 -2.51 6.01
N THR A 12 5.19 -2.75 7.31
CA THR A 12 5.12 -4.11 7.86
C THR A 12 3.69 -4.65 7.94
N ASP A 13 2.70 -3.76 8.07
CA ASP A 13 1.29 -4.11 8.13
C ASP A 13 0.47 -3.08 7.33
N ILE A 14 -0.08 -3.50 6.20
CA ILE A 14 -0.78 -2.60 5.27
C ILE A 14 -2.18 -2.24 5.76
N HIS A 15 -2.82 -3.10 6.54
CA HIS A 15 -4.13 -2.84 7.12
C HIS A 15 -4.07 -1.74 8.17
N THR A 16 -3.07 -1.79 9.05
CA THR A 16 -2.78 -0.75 10.04
C THR A 16 -2.41 0.55 9.34
N ALA A 17 -1.56 0.51 8.32
CA ALA A 17 -1.23 1.69 7.54
C ALA A 17 -2.47 2.30 6.85
N HIS A 18 -3.34 1.48 6.27
CA HIS A 18 -4.61 1.93 5.67
C HIS A 18 -5.51 2.60 6.71
N ALA A 19 -5.65 2.01 7.89
CA ALA A 19 -6.44 2.56 8.98
C ALA A 19 -5.89 3.92 9.44
N GLU A 20 -4.58 4.02 9.68
CA GLU A 20 -3.91 5.28 10.06
C GLU A 20 -4.07 6.36 8.98
N LEU A 21 -3.94 6.01 7.70
CA LEU A 21 -4.11 6.94 6.60
C LEU A 21 -5.55 7.44 6.50
N THR A 22 -6.52 6.53 6.60
CA THR A 22 -7.95 6.88 6.55
C THR A 22 -8.36 7.72 7.77
N ASP A 23 -7.85 7.40 8.97
CA ASP A 23 -8.08 8.18 10.19
C ASP A 23 -7.56 9.62 10.06
N ARG A 24 -6.42 9.79 9.38
CA ARG A 24 -5.84 11.11 9.07
C ARG A 24 -6.53 11.83 7.90
N GLY A 25 -7.59 11.25 7.32
CA GLY A 25 -8.35 11.83 6.21
C GLY A 25 -7.73 11.66 4.83
N VAL A 26 -6.79 10.71 4.68
CA VAL A 26 -6.22 10.36 3.37
C VAL A 26 -7.12 9.33 2.68
N GLU A 27 -7.55 9.62 1.46
CA GLU A 27 -8.31 8.66 0.63
C GLU A 27 -7.38 7.55 0.12
N ALA A 28 -7.40 6.42 0.82
CA ALA A 28 -6.75 5.18 0.45
C ALA A 28 -7.70 4.26 -0.32
N SER A 29 -7.17 3.57 -1.32
CA SER A 29 -7.87 2.48 -2.01
C SER A 29 -7.85 1.21 -1.16
N ASN A 30 -8.76 0.28 -1.42
CA ASN A 30 -8.73 -1.04 -0.78
C ASN A 30 -7.40 -1.76 -1.02
N VAL A 31 -6.98 -2.54 0.00
CA VAL A 31 -5.84 -3.44 -0.09
C VAL A 31 -6.15 -4.54 -1.11
N GLN A 32 -5.21 -4.75 -2.04
CA GLN A 32 -5.27 -5.77 -3.08
C GLN A 32 -3.92 -6.49 -3.11
N HIS A 33 -3.92 -7.76 -3.48
CA HIS A 33 -2.69 -8.52 -3.64
C HIS A 33 -2.51 -9.01 -5.07
N LEU A 34 -1.26 -9.21 -5.48
CA LEU A 34 -0.94 -9.79 -6.78
C LEU A 34 -0.85 -11.32 -6.64
N GLY A 35 -1.96 -12.00 -6.93
CA GLY A 35 -2.05 -13.45 -6.96
C GLY A 35 -1.70 -14.06 -8.32
N ALA A 36 -1.85 -15.38 -8.45
CA ALA A 36 -1.53 -16.10 -9.68
C ALA A 36 -2.39 -15.70 -10.89
N ASN A 37 -3.59 -15.15 -10.62
CA ASN A 37 -4.54 -14.72 -11.63
C ASN A 37 -4.53 -13.20 -11.89
N GLY A 38 -3.65 -12.45 -11.20
CA GLY A 38 -3.56 -10.99 -11.32
C GLY A 38 -3.89 -10.27 -10.02
N TRP A 39 -4.50 -9.09 -10.13
CA TRP A 39 -4.91 -8.29 -8.96
C TRP A 39 -6.17 -8.89 -8.33
N GLU A 40 -6.04 -9.33 -7.08
CA GLU A 40 -7.11 -9.92 -6.28
C GLU A 40 -7.37 -9.02 -5.07
N ASP A 41 -8.63 -8.93 -4.63
CA ASP A 41 -8.98 -8.12 -3.47
C ASP A 41 -8.53 -8.80 -2.16
N GLY A 42 -8.14 -7.98 -1.18
CA GLY A 42 -7.64 -8.45 0.11
C GLY A 42 -6.11 -8.53 0.18
N SER A 43 -5.60 -8.86 1.37
CA SER A 43 -4.17 -9.09 1.60
C SER A 43 -3.86 -10.57 1.46
N ASP A 44 -2.74 -10.87 0.80
CA ASP A 44 -2.06 -12.14 0.94
C ASP A 44 -1.31 -12.19 2.28
N ASP A 45 -1.04 -13.39 2.78
CA ASP A 45 -0.17 -13.66 3.92
C ASP A 45 1.29 -13.92 3.45
N THR A 46 1.44 -14.24 2.16
CA THR A 46 2.64 -14.88 1.61
C THR A 46 3.61 -13.90 0.93
N TRP A 47 3.13 -12.82 0.31
CA TRP A 47 3.92 -11.67 -0.18
C TRP A 47 2.96 -10.54 -0.60
N ASN A 48 3.33 -9.72 -1.59
CA ASN A 48 2.41 -9.20 -2.60
C ASN A 48 1.17 -8.35 -2.22
N SER A 49 0.99 -7.83 -1.00
CA SER A 49 -0.12 -6.88 -0.71
C SER A 49 0.24 -5.44 -1.06
N PHE A 50 -0.70 -4.75 -1.70
CA PHE A 50 -0.57 -3.40 -2.23
C PHE A 50 -1.79 -2.54 -1.95
N MET A 51 -1.56 -1.24 -1.84
CA MET A 51 -2.58 -0.22 -1.68
C MET A 51 -2.13 1.04 -2.39
N PHE A 52 -3.08 1.84 -2.87
CA PHE A 52 -2.79 3.10 -3.54
C PHE A 52 -3.53 4.22 -2.83
N PHE A 53 -2.85 5.34 -2.59
CA PHE A 53 -3.50 6.53 -2.05
C PHE A 53 -2.98 7.78 -2.74
N LYS A 54 -3.75 8.86 -2.63
CA LYS A 54 -3.33 10.18 -3.08
C LYS A 54 -3.10 11.06 -1.86
N ASP A 55 -1.93 11.69 -1.79
CA ASP A 55 -1.73 12.74 -0.80
C ASP A 55 -2.57 13.99 -1.17
N PRO A 56 -2.84 14.89 -0.21
CA PRO A 56 -3.56 16.14 -0.48
C PRO A 56 -2.87 17.06 -1.50
N ASP A 57 -1.57 16.89 -1.73
CA ASP A 57 -0.81 17.59 -2.78
C ASP A 57 -1.05 16.99 -4.19
N GLY A 58 -1.78 15.87 -4.27
CA GLY A 58 -2.16 15.19 -5.50
C GLY A 58 -1.15 14.16 -6.00
N ASN A 59 -0.10 13.83 -5.25
CA ASN A 59 0.83 12.78 -5.67
C ASN A 59 0.24 11.39 -5.41
N GLY A 60 0.49 10.48 -6.36
CA GLY A 60 0.09 9.09 -6.23
C GLY A 60 1.15 8.29 -5.50
N TRP A 61 0.75 7.63 -4.42
CA TRP A 61 1.60 6.75 -3.63
C TRP A 61 1.15 5.31 -3.80
N VAL A 62 2.12 4.41 -3.88
CA VAL A 62 1.90 2.96 -3.77
C VAL A 62 2.46 2.50 -2.43
N VAL A 63 1.64 1.82 -1.65
CA VAL A 63 2.03 1.18 -0.39
C VAL A 63 2.13 -0.31 -0.66
N GLN A 64 3.27 -0.89 -0.34
CA GLN A 64 3.51 -2.34 -0.43
C GLN A 64 3.75 -2.88 0.98
N GLN A 65 3.15 -4.03 1.30
CA GLN A 65 3.49 -4.74 2.51
C GLN A 65 4.85 -5.42 2.38
N ALA A 66 5.76 -5.12 3.31
CA ALA A 66 7.04 -5.80 3.46
C ALA A 66 6.80 -7.21 4.02
N PRO A 67 7.57 -8.23 3.57
CA PRO A 67 7.52 -9.53 4.19
C PRO A 67 7.99 -9.44 5.66
N ALA A 68 7.25 -10.08 6.56
CA ALA A 68 7.57 -10.18 7.99
C ALA A 68 9.05 -10.49 8.34
N PRO A 69 9.83 -11.30 7.57
CA PRO A 69 11.26 -11.52 7.89
C PRO A 69 12.21 -10.32 7.65
N LEU A 70 11.75 -9.20 7.10
CA LEU A 70 12.56 -7.97 6.92
C LEU A 70 12.29 -6.89 7.97
N ALA A 71 11.31 -7.07 8.87
CA ALA A 71 11.01 -6.15 9.98
C ALA A 71 12.05 -6.18 11.14
N ASP A 72 13.29 -6.54 10.85
CA ASP A 72 14.24 -7.22 11.76
C ASP A 72 15.69 -6.67 11.60
N ARG A 73 15.86 -5.48 10.98
CA ARG A 73 17.13 -4.99 10.41
C ARG A 73 17.27 -3.47 10.45
#